data_AF-A0A1H2TB04-F1
#
_entry.id   AF-A0A1H2TB04-F1
#
_cell.length_a   1.000
_cell.length_b   1.000
_cell.length_c   1.000
_cell.angle_alpha   90.00
_cell.angle_beta   90.00
_cell.angle_gamma   90.00
#
_symmetry.space_group_name_H-M   'P 1'
#
loop_
_entity.id
_entity.type
_entity.pdbx_description
1 polymer ?
#
loop_
_entity_poly.entity_id
_entity_poly.type
_entity_poly.pdbx_seq_one_letter_code
_entity_poly.pdbx_strand_id
1 'polypeptide(L)'
;MRSPTYGKVSYEKMIEIIKEFINKSPDSTYHISIGTDSQNFSYTKLVIVIAVHRVGSGGIFFYDIKNAKKITNISQKLFLETSASIDLATKLSKSLHKEGINLGINIHVDVGKNGKTKKLIPEIVGWIKACGFSCETKPDSYAASCIADRYTK
;
A
#
# COMPACT_ATOMS: atom_id res chain seq x y z
N MET A 1 11.01 6.04 4.75
CA MET A 1 10.50 4.66 4.65
C MET A 1 11.38 3.73 5.49
N ARG A 2 10.85 2.60 5.92
CA ARG A 2 11.56 1.52 6.62
C ARG A 2 11.38 0.21 5.85
N SER A 3 12.38 -0.66 5.88
CA SER A 3 12.34 -2.03 5.34
C SER A 3 13.10 -2.95 6.29
N PRO A 4 12.65 -4.19 6.54
CA PRO A 4 13.42 -5.14 7.34
C PRO A 4 14.77 -5.48 6.70
N THR A 5 14.82 -5.50 5.37
CA THR A 5 16.02 -5.88 4.61
C THR A 5 17.02 -4.73 4.48
N TYR A 6 16.52 -3.49 4.34
CA TYR A 6 17.35 -2.32 3.99
C TYR A 6 17.41 -1.25 5.08
N GLY A 7 16.75 -1.45 6.22
CA GLY A 7 16.68 -0.46 7.29
C GLY A 7 15.87 0.79 6.92
N LYS A 8 16.29 1.96 7.41
CA LYS A 8 15.64 3.24 7.09
C LYS A 8 16.18 3.78 5.78
N VAL A 9 15.30 4.05 4.83
CA VAL A 9 15.64 4.58 3.50
C VAL A 9 14.83 5.82 3.16
N SER A 10 15.43 6.73 2.37
CA SER A 10 14.70 7.85 1.76
C SER A 10 13.72 7.33 0.70
N TYR A 11 12.83 8.20 0.23
CA TYR A 11 11.90 7.84 -0.83
C TYR A 11 12.65 7.57 -2.14
N GLU A 12 13.65 8.39 -2.46
CA GLU A 12 14.49 8.26 -3.65
C GLU A 12 15.26 6.95 -3.61
N LYS A 13 15.87 6.61 -2.46
CA LYS A 13 16.60 5.36 -2.31
C LYS A 13 15.70 4.13 -2.42
N MET A 14 14.45 4.23 -1.95
CA MET A 14 13.46 3.17 -2.14
C MET A 14 13.17 2.92 -3.62
N ILE A 15 13.02 3.97 -4.44
CA ILE A 15 12.83 3.83 -5.89
C ILE A 15 14.02 3.13 -6.54
N GLU A 16 15.26 3.51 -6.19
CA GLU A 16 16.47 2.83 -6.66
C GLU A 16 16.47 1.35 -6.31
N ILE A 17 16.13 1.00 -5.07
CA ILE A 17 16.08 -0.41 -4.63
C ILE A 17 15.01 -1.19 -5.39
N ILE A 18 13.84 -0.61 -5.65
CA ILE A 18 12.78 -1.24 -6.45
C ILE A 18 13.27 -1.49 -7.86
N LYS A 19 13.92 -0.51 -8.48
CA LYS A 19 14.51 -0.63 -9.82
C LYS A 19 15.57 -1.74 -9.87
N GLU A 20 16.50 -1.76 -8.92
CA GLU A 20 17.52 -2.81 -8.81
C GLU A 20 16.88 -4.19 -8.62
N PHE A 21 15.82 -4.30 -7.81
CA PHE A 21 15.10 -5.55 -7.59
C PHE A 21 14.44 -6.07 -8.88
N ILE A 22 13.85 -5.20 -9.69
CA ILE A 22 13.25 -5.58 -10.98
C ILE A 22 14.34 -5.95 -11.98
N ASN A 23 15.41 -5.15 -12.09
CA ASN A 23 16.50 -5.37 -13.04
C ASN A 23 17.30 -6.66 -12.80
N LYS A 24 17.26 -7.23 -11.59
CA LYS A 24 17.86 -8.54 -11.31
C LYS A 24 17.23 -9.69 -12.11
N SER A 25 15.95 -9.57 -12.49
CA SER A 25 15.27 -10.56 -13.34
C SER A 25 14.16 -9.88 -14.12
N PRO A 26 14.49 -9.19 -15.24
CA PRO A 26 13.55 -8.34 -15.97
C PRO A 26 12.40 -9.13 -16.61
N ASP A 27 12.62 -10.39 -16.98
CA ASP A 27 11.62 -11.25 -17.62
C ASP A 27 10.61 -11.87 -16.63
N SER A 28 10.75 -11.59 -15.33
CA SER A 28 9.81 -12.06 -14.31
C SER A 28 8.55 -11.19 -14.25
N THR A 29 7.45 -11.78 -13.79
CA THR A 29 6.24 -11.01 -13.47
C THR A 29 6.33 -10.37 -12.09
N TYR A 30 5.98 -9.09 -12.00
CA TYR A 30 5.98 -8.33 -10.76
C TYR A 30 4.61 -7.75 -10.46
N HIS A 31 4.23 -7.77 -9.19
CA HIS A 31 3.05 -7.07 -8.68
C HIS A 31 3.47 -6.05 -7.63
N ILE A 32 3.04 -4.80 -7.81
CA ILE A 32 3.21 -3.74 -6.84
C ILE A 32 1.88 -3.52 -6.14
N SER A 33 1.90 -3.63 -4.82
CA SER A 33 0.72 -3.39 -3.99
C SER A 33 1.00 -2.29 -2.95
N ILE A 34 -0.02 -1.47 -2.72
CA ILE A 34 0.00 -0.45 -1.67
C ILE A 34 -1.19 -0.66 -0.75
N GLY A 35 -0.97 -0.65 0.55
CA GLY A 35 -2.02 -0.78 1.54
C GLY A 35 -1.74 0.11 2.73
N THR A 36 -2.80 0.62 3.34
CA THR A 36 -2.72 1.39 4.58
C THR A 36 -3.64 0.76 5.62
N ASP A 37 -3.16 0.65 6.85
CA ASP A 37 -3.97 0.23 7.99
C ASP A 37 -3.85 1.25 9.13
N SER A 38 -4.91 1.37 9.93
CA SER A 38 -4.99 2.33 11.03
C SER A 38 -5.50 1.72 12.34
N GLN A 39 -4.73 1.92 13.41
CA GLN A 39 -5.05 1.45 14.75
C GLN A 39 -5.16 2.62 15.74
N ASN A 40 -6.19 2.57 16.59
CA ASN A 40 -6.43 3.60 17.60
C ASN A 40 -5.76 3.27 18.93
N PHE A 41 -5.05 4.26 19.47
CA PHE A 41 -4.50 4.33 20.82
C PHE A 41 -5.00 5.63 21.50
N SER A 42 -4.10 6.40 22.14
CA SER A 42 -4.36 7.82 22.47
C SER A 42 -4.40 8.72 21.22
N TYR A 43 -3.83 8.25 20.11
CA TYR A 43 -3.85 8.83 18.77
C TYR A 43 -4.20 7.74 17.74
N THR A 44 -4.38 8.08 16.47
CA THR A 44 -4.53 7.07 15.41
C THR A 44 -3.18 6.85 14.75
N LYS A 45 -2.64 5.64 14.90
CA LYS A 45 -1.41 5.19 14.23
C LYS A 45 -1.80 4.70 12.84
N LEU A 46 -1.17 5.26 11.81
CA LEU A 46 -1.32 4.85 10.42
C LEU A 46 -0.03 4.18 9.96
N VAL A 47 -0.17 3.03 9.30
CA VAL A 47 0.94 2.36 8.65
C VAL A 47 0.62 2.19 7.19
N ILE A 48 1.45 2.79 6.33
CA ILE A 48 1.36 2.64 4.88
C ILE A 48 2.46 1.70 4.41
N VAL A 49 2.13 0.78 3.52
CA VAL A 49 3.01 -0.27 3.01
C VAL A 49 3.06 -0.21 1.49
N ILE A 50 4.26 -0.41 0.94
CA ILE A 50 4.50 -0.74 -0.46
C ILE A 50 5.14 -2.12 -0.49
N ALA A 51 4.53 -3.07 -1.19
CA ALA A 51 5.09 -4.39 -1.40
C ALA A 51 5.30 -4.63 -2.89
N VAL A 52 6.50 -5.08 -3.25
CA VAL A 52 6.88 -5.49 -4.61
C VAL A 52 7.14 -6.99 -4.58
N HIS A 53 6.23 -7.74 -5.19
CA HIS A 53 6.27 -9.19 -5.24
C HIS A 53 6.72 -9.64 -6.62
N ARG A 54 7.76 -10.46 -6.68
CA ARG A 54 8.16 -11.20 -7.88
C ARG A 54 7.48 -12.57 -7.84
N VAL A 55 6.59 -12.84 -8.79
CA VAL A 55 5.78 -14.07 -8.81
C VAL A 55 6.69 -15.30 -8.80
N GLY A 56 6.47 -16.19 -7.82
CA GLY A 56 7.26 -17.41 -7.65
C GLY A 56 8.65 -17.21 -7.04
N SER A 57 9.01 -16.01 -6.57
CA SER A 57 10.36 -15.71 -6.09
C SER A 57 10.41 -14.68 -4.93
N GLY A 58 9.32 -14.59 -4.15
CA GLY A 58 9.26 -13.71 -2.98
C GLY A 58 9.21 -12.23 -3.35
N GLY A 59 9.54 -11.35 -2.40
CA GLY A 59 9.40 -9.92 -2.62
C GLY A 59 10.12 -9.06 -1.60
N ILE A 60 10.06 -7.75 -1.83
CA ILE A 60 10.56 -6.73 -0.91
C ILE A 60 9.39 -5.84 -0.51
N PHE A 61 9.49 -5.23 0.67
CA PHE A 61 8.51 -4.25 1.10
C PHE A 61 9.13 -3.12 1.89
N PHE A 62 8.40 -2.02 1.89
CA PHE A 62 8.68 -0.81 2.61
C PHE A 62 7.44 -0.37 3.34
N TYR A 63 7.62 0.28 4.49
CA TYR A 63 6.53 0.86 5.22
C TYR A 63 6.91 2.19 5.85
N ASP A 64 5.91 3.00 6.16
CA ASP A 64 6.08 4.23 6.92
C ASP A 64 4.99 4.31 7.99
N ILE A 65 5.31 4.99 9.09
CA ILE A 65 4.39 5.14 10.23
C ILE A 65 4.09 6.63 10.39
N LYS A 66 2.81 6.97 10.42
CA LYS A 66 2.31 8.32 10.68
C LYS A 66 1.36 8.30 11.88
N ASN A 67 1.32 9.40 12.62
CA ASN A 67 0.40 9.58 13.73
C ASN A 67 -0.57 10.71 13.38
N ALA A 68 -1.86 10.47 13.58
CA ALA A 68 -2.93 11.44 13.40
C ALA A 68 -3.69 11.63 14.72
N LYS A 69 -4.47 12.72 14.82
CA LYS A 69 -5.45 12.86 15.91
C LYS A 69 -6.36 11.65 15.94
N LYS A 70 -6.83 11.24 17.12
CA LYS A 70 -7.65 10.04 17.28
C LYS A 70 -8.96 10.15 16.47
N ILE A 71 -9.17 9.20 15.57
CA ILE A 71 -10.37 9.10 14.72
C ILE A 71 -11.24 7.97 15.23
N THR A 72 -12.44 8.29 15.71
CA THR A 72 -13.39 7.30 16.25
C THR A 72 -14.34 6.73 15.19
N ASN A 73 -14.57 7.46 14.10
CA ASN A 73 -15.46 7.05 13.02
C ASN A 73 -14.75 6.09 12.06
N ILE A 74 -15.27 4.87 11.93
CA ILE A 74 -14.69 3.81 11.08
C ILE A 74 -14.66 4.22 9.60
N SER A 75 -15.71 4.89 9.11
CA SER A 75 -15.75 5.37 7.73
C SER A 75 -14.65 6.40 7.49
N GLN A 76 -14.45 7.35 8.41
CA GLN A 76 -13.36 8.33 8.31
C GLN A 76 -11.98 7.66 8.27
N LYS A 77 -11.76 6.62 9.07
CA LYS A 77 -10.52 5.84 9.02
C LYS A 77 -10.31 5.19 7.64
N LEU A 78 -11.35 4.57 7.11
CA LEU A 78 -11.30 3.91 5.79
C LEU A 78 -11.01 4.92 4.67
N PHE A 79 -11.65 6.09 4.71
CA PHE A 79 -11.36 7.17 3.77
C PHE A 79 -9.92 7.67 3.90
N LEU A 80 -9.42 7.82 5.12
CA LEU A 80 -8.03 8.23 5.36
C LEU A 80 -7.02 7.20 4.84
N GLU A 81 -7.24 5.92 5.11
CA GLU A 81 -6.42 4.80 4.60
C GLU A 81 -6.41 4.78 3.07
N THR A 82 -7.58 4.95 2.46
CA THR A 82 -7.74 4.97 1.00
C THR A 82 -7.05 6.17 0.38
N SER A 83 -7.27 7.37 0.91
CA SER A 83 -6.63 8.61 0.45
C SER A 83 -5.11 8.50 0.51
N ALA A 84 -4.56 8.04 1.65
CA ALA A 84 -3.13 7.89 1.83
C ALA A 84 -2.53 6.89 0.83
N SER A 85 -3.26 5.83 0.51
CA SER A 85 -2.83 4.83 -0.47
C SER A 85 -2.84 5.38 -1.90
N ILE A 86 -3.88 6.13 -2.28
CA ILE A 86 -3.98 6.79 -3.60
C ILE A 86 -2.87 7.85 -3.77
N ASP A 87 -2.62 8.67 -2.76
CA ASP A 87 -1.59 9.70 -2.80
C ASP A 87 -0.21 9.08 -3.03
N LEU A 88 0.10 8.01 -2.31
CA LEU A 88 1.37 7.30 -2.47
C LEU A 88 1.44 6.56 -3.80
N ALA A 89 0.35 5.93 -4.26
CA ALA A 89 0.30 5.26 -5.57
C ALA A 89 0.55 6.24 -6.72
N THR A 90 -0.04 7.43 -6.64
CA THR A 90 0.15 8.51 -7.61
C THR A 90 1.60 8.97 -7.66
N LYS A 91 2.20 9.22 -6.49
CA LYS A 91 3.61 9.60 -6.40
C LYS A 91 4.54 8.49 -6.89
N LEU A 92 4.27 7.25 -6.49
CA LEU A 92 5.07 6.07 -6.84
C LEU A 92 5.02 5.79 -8.34
N SER A 93 3.82 5.75 -8.93
CA SER A 93 3.63 5.54 -10.36
C SER A 93 4.42 6.56 -11.19
N LYS A 94 4.33 7.84 -10.84
CA LYS A 94 5.11 8.90 -11.51
C LYS A 94 6.62 8.70 -11.38
N SER A 95 7.11 8.29 -10.20
CA SER A 95 8.52 8.01 -9.98
C SER A 95 9.01 6.80 -10.76
N LEU A 96 8.26 5.69 -10.76
CA LEU A 96 8.61 4.47 -11.48
C LEU A 96 8.60 4.68 -12.99
N HIS A 97 7.63 5.42 -13.51
CA HIS A 97 7.57 5.75 -14.93
C HIS A 97 8.79 6.56 -15.39
N LYS A 98 9.32 7.47 -14.57
CA LYS A 98 10.57 8.21 -14.87
C LYS A 98 11.79 7.29 -14.94
N GLU A 99 11.77 6.18 -14.22
CA GLU A 99 12.82 5.15 -14.26
C GLU A 99 12.62 4.12 -15.38
N GLY A 100 11.61 4.30 -16.25
CA GLY A 100 11.28 3.36 -17.33
C GLY A 100 10.51 2.12 -16.87
N ILE A 101 9.99 2.10 -15.63
CA ILE A 101 9.24 0.98 -15.07
C ILE A 101 7.75 1.25 -15.27
N ASN A 102 7.10 0.49 -16.14
CA ASN A 102 5.67 0.59 -16.43
C ASN A 102 4.89 -0.59 -15.86
N LEU A 103 4.79 -0.64 -14.53
CA LEU A 103 4.02 -1.65 -13.80
C LEU A 103 2.78 -1.03 -13.18
N GLY A 104 1.65 -1.73 -13.25
CA GLY A 104 0.42 -1.37 -12.54
C GLY A 104 0.61 -1.42 -11.03
N ILE A 105 -0.15 -0.59 -10.31
CA ILE A 105 -0.18 -0.57 -8.84
C ILE A 105 -1.58 -0.97 -8.39
N ASN A 106 -1.63 -1.97 -7.50
CA ASN A 106 -2.86 -2.45 -6.90
C ASN A 106 -2.99 -1.86 -5.49
N ILE A 107 -4.08 -1.15 -5.23
CA ILE A 107 -4.39 -0.64 -3.90
C ILE A 107 -5.17 -1.71 -3.15
N HIS A 108 -4.62 -2.12 -2.01
CA HIS A 108 -5.17 -3.10 -1.11
C HIS A 108 -6.05 -2.40 -0.09
N VAL A 109 -7.34 -2.71 -0.11
CA VAL A 109 -8.29 -2.15 0.85
C VAL A 109 -8.71 -3.24 1.82
N ASP A 110 -8.48 -3.01 3.12
CA ASP A 110 -8.90 -3.96 4.16
C ASP A 110 -10.39 -3.78 4.49
N VAL A 111 -11.24 -4.22 3.56
CA VAL A 111 -12.69 -4.30 3.78
C VAL A 111 -13.11 -5.75 3.69
N GLY A 112 -13.22 -6.39 4.86
CA GLY A 112 -13.63 -7.80 4.92
C GLY A 112 -14.13 -8.28 6.28
N LYS A 113 -13.75 -7.64 7.38
CA LYS A 113 -14.07 -8.15 8.73
C LYS A 113 -15.31 -7.53 9.39
N ASN A 114 -15.70 -6.31 9.02
CA ASN A 114 -16.79 -5.59 9.67
C ASN A 114 -17.94 -5.30 8.69
N GLY A 115 -19.11 -5.91 8.90
CA GLY A 115 -20.28 -5.72 8.03
C GLY A 115 -20.74 -4.26 7.85
N LYS A 116 -20.35 -3.35 8.77
CA LYS A 116 -20.65 -1.92 8.69
C LYS A 116 -19.92 -1.20 7.54
N THR A 117 -18.71 -1.63 7.18
CA THR A 117 -17.94 -1.00 6.10
C THR A 117 -18.21 -1.62 4.73
N LYS A 118 -18.90 -2.76 4.66
CA LYS A 118 -19.28 -3.41 3.40
C LYS A 118 -20.06 -2.48 2.46
N LYS A 119 -20.88 -1.60 3.02
CA LYS A 119 -21.66 -0.60 2.26
C LYS A 119 -20.79 0.45 1.57
N LEU A 120 -19.59 0.70 2.08
CA LEU A 120 -18.65 1.68 1.52
C LEU A 120 -17.72 1.08 0.45
N ILE A 121 -17.70 -0.25 0.31
CA ILE A 121 -16.81 -0.92 -0.66
C ILE A 121 -17.01 -0.41 -2.09
N PRO A 122 -18.24 -0.32 -2.63
CA PRO A 122 -18.42 0.13 -4.00
C PRO A 122 -17.90 1.55 -4.23
N GLU A 123 -18.09 2.44 -3.25
CA GLU A 123 -17.60 3.83 -3.29
C GLU A 123 -16.07 3.88 -3.29
N ILE A 124 -15.43 3.18 -2.36
CA ILE A 124 -13.96 3.12 -2.25
C ILE A 124 -13.33 2.50 -3.51
N VAL A 125 -13.89 1.39 -4.00
CA VAL A 125 -13.42 0.74 -5.23
C VAL A 125 -13.60 1.66 -6.43
N GLY A 126 -14.75 2.32 -6.55
CA GLY A 126 -15.02 3.27 -7.62
C GLY A 126 -14.05 4.44 -7.60
N TRP A 127 -13.76 4.99 -6.41
CA TRP A 127 -12.79 6.07 -6.23
C TRP A 127 -11.38 5.66 -6.67
N ILE A 128 -10.87 4.51 -6.20
CA ILE A 128 -9.54 4.01 -6.56
C ILE A 128 -9.42 3.81 -8.08
N LYS A 129 -10.44 3.21 -8.71
CA LYS A 129 -10.48 3.01 -10.16
C LYS A 129 -10.53 4.32 -10.94
N ALA A 130 -11.30 5.29 -10.47
CA ALA A 130 -11.36 6.63 -11.07
C ALA A 130 -10.00 7.35 -11.04
N CYS A 131 -9.14 7.02 -10.06
CA CYS A 131 -7.76 7.49 -9.99
C CYS A 131 -6.76 6.70 -10.87
N GLY A 132 -7.22 5.70 -11.63
CA GLY A 132 -6.38 4.92 -12.54
C GLY A 132 -5.63 3.76 -11.89
N PHE A 133 -6.02 3.35 -10.67
CA PHE A 133 -5.43 2.22 -9.97
C PHE A 133 -6.36 1.02 -9.91
N SER A 134 -5.78 -0.18 -9.85
CA SER A 134 -6.53 -1.39 -9.54
C SER A 134 -6.80 -1.45 -8.04
N CYS A 135 -7.91 -2.08 -7.66
CA CYS A 135 -8.30 -2.26 -6.26
C CYS A 135 -8.44 -3.74 -5.96
N GLU A 136 -7.77 -4.20 -4.92
CA GLU A 136 -7.90 -5.56 -4.39
C GLU A 136 -8.47 -5.52 -2.97
N THR A 137 -9.42 -6.43 -2.72
CA THR A 137 -10.02 -6.65 -1.40
C THR A 137 -9.72 -8.06 -0.92
N LYS A 138 -9.91 -8.34 0.37
CA LYS A 138 -9.69 -9.70 0.88
C LYS A 138 -10.59 -10.72 0.16
N PRO A 139 -10.08 -11.95 -0.11
CA PRO A 139 -8.79 -12.50 0.32
C PRO A 139 -7.57 -12.08 -0.51
N ASP A 140 -7.76 -11.44 -1.66
CA ASP A 140 -6.70 -11.20 -2.65
C ASP A 140 -5.70 -10.12 -2.21
N SER A 141 -6.13 -9.18 -1.35
CA SER A 141 -5.30 -8.09 -0.83
C SER A 141 -4.25 -8.47 0.23
N TYR A 142 -3.77 -9.71 0.26
CA TYR A 142 -2.98 -10.25 1.38
C TYR A 142 -1.63 -9.55 1.62
N ALA A 143 -0.85 -9.25 0.57
CA ALA A 143 0.55 -8.81 0.72
C ALA A 143 0.69 -7.52 1.54
N ALA A 144 0.19 -6.39 1.04
CA ALA A 144 0.30 -5.12 1.73
C ALA A 144 -0.56 -5.06 3.01
N SER A 145 -1.76 -5.66 3.01
CA SER A 145 -2.66 -5.61 4.18
C SER A 145 -2.12 -6.39 5.37
N CYS A 146 -1.52 -7.58 5.18
CA CYS A 146 -0.95 -8.34 6.30
C CYS A 146 0.30 -7.68 6.89
N ILE A 147 1.12 -7.06 6.05
CA ILE A 147 2.26 -6.28 6.51
C ILE A 147 1.77 -5.06 7.31
N ALA A 148 0.76 -4.34 6.82
CA ALA A 148 0.20 -3.18 7.51
C ALA A 148 -0.39 -3.56 8.88
N ASP A 149 -1.19 -4.63 8.93
CA ASP A 149 -1.79 -5.17 10.17
C ASP A 149 -0.71 -5.54 11.21
N ARG A 150 0.41 -6.16 10.76
CA ARG A 150 1.53 -6.52 11.63
C ARG A 150 2.19 -5.30 12.28
N TYR A 151 2.38 -4.21 11.53
CA TYR A 151 3.12 -3.04 12.01
C TYR A 151 2.23 -1.98 12.66
N THR A 152 0.91 -2.01 12.45
CA THR A 152 -0.02 -1.08 13.09
C THR A 152 -0.34 -1.46 14.54
N LYS A 153 -0.35 -2.77 14.84
CA LYS A 153 -0.57 -3.29 16.20
C LYS A 153 0.57 -2.94 17.16
#